data_AF-A0A1V6PM21-F1
#
_entry.id   AF-A0A1V6PM21-F1
#
_cell.length_a   1.000
_cell.length_b   1.000
_cell.length_c   1.000
_cell.angle_alpha   90.00
_cell.angle_beta   90.00
_cell.angle_gamma   90.00
#
_symmetry.space_group_name_H-M   'P 1'
#
loop_
_entity.id
_entity.type
_entity.pdbx_description
1 polymer ?
#
loop_
_entity_poly.entity_id
_entity_poly.type
_entity_poly.pdbx_seq_one_letter_code
_entity_poly.pdbx_strand_id
1 'polypeptide(L)'
;MVRLEDRELLSQNARDEFENPLPQKHCNDGRIIYLSRKDYGPLKDIIGLIEVVDFDLAVQGDILQDGCIQAELWDFLEGRTLFESVDPRTVEFYDDETHLLYITSLLGPAPKDFVRRGKRTSMFYTATGTLKKEDLVPSNFSFESTISKFDGEEKRMFISFVNRMIKWKPEERSTAKELLQDPWLHNDYPQI
;
A
#
# COMPACT_ATOMS: atom_id res chain seq x y z
N MET A 1 -4.73 -0.01 20.97
CA MET A 1 -3.32 0.30 21.35
C MET A 1 -2.39 -0.83 20.90
N VAL A 2 -1.64 -0.57 19.83
CA VAL A 2 -0.60 -1.46 19.27
C VAL A 2 0.58 -1.56 20.24
N ARG A 3 1.19 -2.75 20.39
CA ARG A 3 2.39 -2.96 21.22
C ARG A 3 3.39 -3.84 20.47
N LEU A 4 4.68 -3.50 20.56
CA LEU A 4 5.78 -4.35 20.08
C LEU A 4 6.00 -5.50 21.06
N GLU A 5 6.23 -6.72 20.56
CA GLU A 5 6.58 -7.88 21.41
C GLU A 5 7.94 -7.71 22.10
N ASP A 6 8.91 -7.13 21.38
CA ASP A 6 10.26 -6.88 21.83
C ASP A 6 10.63 -5.42 21.53
N ARG A 7 10.93 -4.66 22.59
CA ARG A 7 11.32 -3.25 22.47
C ARG A 7 12.70 -3.08 21.84
N GLU A 8 13.54 -4.12 21.86
CA GLU A 8 14.86 -4.11 21.25
C GLU A 8 14.83 -4.37 19.75
N LEU A 9 13.69 -4.82 19.19
CA LEU A 9 13.56 -5.15 17.76
C LEU A 9 13.88 -3.95 16.85
N LEU A 10 13.43 -2.75 17.24
CA LEU A 10 13.73 -1.53 16.49
C LEU A 10 15.22 -1.17 16.56
N SER A 11 15.82 -1.31 17.74
CA SER A 11 17.24 -1.07 17.96
C SER A 11 18.12 -2.04 17.18
N GLN A 12 17.72 -3.31 17.13
CA GLN A 12 18.43 -4.35 16.40
C GLN A 12 18.30 -4.14 14.88
N ASN A 13 17.09 -3.85 14.39
CA ASN A 13 16.87 -3.53 12.98
C ASN A 13 17.71 -2.33 12.53
N ALA A 14 17.78 -1.27 13.33
CA ALA A 14 18.62 -0.11 13.02
C ALA A 14 20.12 -0.45 12.97
N ARG A 15 20.62 -1.33 13.85
CA ARG A 15 22.01 -1.82 13.78
C ARG A 15 22.23 -2.71 12.56
N ASP A 16 21.32 -3.64 12.31
CA ASP A 16 21.42 -4.56 11.18
C ASP A 16 21.40 -3.81 9.85
N GLU A 17 20.61 -2.74 9.74
CA GLU A 17 20.60 -1.87 8.56
C GLU A 17 21.89 -1.05 8.41
N PHE A 18 22.51 -0.67 9.53
CA PHE A 18 23.80 0.02 9.50
C PHE A 18 24.95 -0.90 9.12
N GLU A 19 24.97 -2.12 9.66
CA GLU A 19 26.04 -3.11 9.44
C GLU A 19 25.86 -3.89 8.13
N ASN A 20 24.63 -4.25 7.80
CA ASN A 20 24.23 -5.06 6.65
C ASN A 20 23.01 -4.43 5.95
N PRO A 21 23.22 -3.31 5.25
CA PRO A 21 22.12 -2.58 4.62
C PRO A 21 21.39 -3.44 3.60
N LEU A 22 20.06 -3.35 3.61
CA LEU A 22 19.24 -3.98 2.60
C LEU A 22 19.48 -3.32 1.24
N PRO A 23 19.17 -4.01 0.13
CA PRO A 23 19.33 -3.42 -1.19
C PRO A 23 18.58 -2.08 -1.28
N GLN A 24 19.23 -1.08 -1.88
CA GLN A 24 18.75 0.30 -1.92
C GLN A 24 18.45 0.70 -3.37
N LYS A 25 17.36 1.44 -3.56
CA LYS A 25 17.03 2.11 -4.83
C LYS A 25 17.38 3.59 -4.70
N HIS A 26 18.29 4.03 -5.56
CA HIS A 26 18.68 5.44 -5.66
C HIS A 26 17.85 6.13 -6.74
N CYS A 27 17.08 7.14 -6.32
CA CYS A 27 16.28 7.96 -7.21
C CYS A 27 17.12 9.12 -7.77
N ASN A 28 16.75 9.62 -8.95
CA ASN A 28 17.46 10.71 -9.63
C ASN A 28 17.40 12.05 -8.88
N ASP A 29 16.46 12.20 -7.94
CA ASP A 29 16.33 13.36 -7.05
C ASP A 29 17.14 13.24 -5.75
N GLY A 30 17.99 12.21 -5.65
CA GLY A 30 18.84 11.97 -4.49
C GLY A 30 18.17 11.20 -3.35
N ARG A 31 16.89 10.82 -3.48
CA ARG A 31 16.23 9.97 -2.48
C ARG A 31 16.76 8.54 -2.54
N ILE A 32 16.90 7.93 -1.37
CA ILE A 32 17.24 6.51 -1.20
C ILE A 32 16.01 5.80 -0.66
N ILE A 33 15.59 4.73 -1.33
CA ILE A 33 14.50 3.86 -0.92
C ILE A 33 15.12 2.54 -0.50
N TYR A 34 14.92 2.14 0.75
CA TYR A 34 15.41 0.89 1.30
C TYR A 34 14.36 -0.20 1.05
N LEU A 35 14.78 -1.40 0.66
CA LEU A 35 13.87 -2.56 0.67
C LEU A 35 13.47 -2.88 2.13
N SER A 36 12.24 -3.36 2.34
CA SER A 36 11.79 -3.72 3.69
C SER A 36 12.45 -5.02 4.16
N ARG A 37 12.80 -5.06 5.45
CA ARG A 37 13.18 -6.30 6.13
C ARG A 37 11.91 -7.07 6.45
N LYS A 38 11.72 -8.23 5.81
CA LYS A 38 10.50 -9.04 5.93
C LYS A 38 10.58 -10.17 6.95
N ASP A 39 11.79 -10.53 7.39
CA ASP A 39 11.99 -11.66 8.30
C ASP A 39 12.56 -11.16 9.62
N TYR A 40 11.72 -11.19 10.66
CA TYR A 40 12.08 -10.90 12.06
C TYR A 40 12.11 -12.18 12.91
N GLY A 41 12.07 -13.35 12.27
CA GLY A 41 11.93 -14.63 12.95
C GLY A 41 10.51 -14.93 13.43
N PRO A 42 10.31 -16.09 14.06
CA PRO A 42 9.01 -16.49 14.59
C PRO A 42 8.61 -15.64 15.81
N LEU A 43 7.34 -15.22 15.84
CA LEU A 43 6.72 -14.55 16.98
C LEU A 43 6.96 -15.31 18.29
N LYS A 44 7.33 -14.58 19.35
CA LYS A 44 7.53 -15.17 20.69
C LYS A 44 6.26 -15.12 21.52
N ASP A 45 5.37 -14.15 21.28
CA ASP A 45 4.07 -13.98 21.93
C ASP A 45 3.00 -13.49 20.93
N ILE A 46 1.71 -13.82 21.16
CA ILE A 46 0.60 -13.33 20.32
C ILE A 46 0.22 -11.91 20.77
N ILE A 47 0.93 -10.94 20.22
CA ILE A 47 0.55 -9.52 20.24
C ILE A 47 0.57 -9.12 18.76
N GLY A 48 -0.61 -8.83 18.19
CA GLY A 48 -0.85 -8.70 16.75
C GLY A 48 0.35 -8.12 15.96
N LEU A 49 0.78 -8.89 14.96
CA LEU A 49 1.92 -8.61 14.10
C LEU A 49 1.72 -7.26 13.38
N ILE A 50 2.57 -6.28 13.64
CA ILE A 50 2.57 -5.02 12.87
C ILE A 50 3.74 -5.08 11.90
N GLU A 51 3.43 -5.43 10.66
CA GLU A 51 4.31 -5.23 9.54
C GLU A 51 4.01 -3.84 8.95
N VAL A 52 4.89 -2.88 9.23
CA VAL A 52 4.95 -1.67 8.39
C VAL A 52 5.72 -2.06 7.13
N VAL A 53 4.99 -2.53 6.13
CA VAL A 53 5.55 -2.74 4.80
C VAL A 53 5.27 -1.58 3.87
N ASP A 54 6.26 -1.37 3.01
CA ASP A 54 6.21 -0.39 1.94
C ASP A 54 5.13 -0.78 0.93
N PHE A 55 4.14 0.09 0.76
CA PHE A 55 3.01 -0.09 -0.16
C PHE A 55 3.39 0.13 -1.63
N ASP A 56 4.68 0.29 -2.00
CA ASP A 56 5.06 0.79 -3.33
C ASP A 56 6.28 0.17 -4.02
N LEU A 57 6.43 -1.15 -3.97
CA LEU A 57 7.43 -1.78 -4.83
C LEU A 57 6.96 -1.93 -6.29
N ALA A 58 6.91 -0.82 -7.03
CA ALA A 58 7.05 -0.85 -8.48
C ALA A 58 8.52 -0.61 -8.85
N VAL A 59 9.24 -1.68 -9.17
CA VAL A 59 10.58 -1.62 -9.78
C VAL A 59 10.50 -2.00 -11.26
N GLN A 60 11.32 -1.36 -12.09
CA GLN A 60 11.48 -1.80 -13.47
C GLN A 60 12.29 -3.10 -13.44
N GLY A 61 11.61 -4.22 -13.68
CA GLY A 61 12.23 -5.54 -13.73
C GLY A 61 12.52 -5.97 -15.17
N ASP A 62 13.70 -6.53 -15.38
CA ASP A 62 14.00 -7.45 -16.50
C ASP A 62 13.52 -8.88 -16.19
N ILE A 63 12.83 -9.05 -15.05
CA ILE A 63 12.33 -10.31 -14.50
C ILE A 63 10.83 -10.11 -14.22
N LEU A 64 10.03 -11.12 -14.56
CA LEU A 64 8.60 -11.15 -14.24
C LEU A 64 8.42 -11.18 -12.72
N GLN A 65 7.70 -10.20 -12.18
CA GLN A 65 7.23 -10.22 -10.79
C GLN A 65 5.73 -10.52 -10.83
N ASP A 66 5.31 -11.57 -10.13
CA ASP A 66 3.93 -12.08 -10.06
C ASP A 66 3.15 -11.54 -8.84
N GLY A 67 3.81 -10.76 -7.98
CA GLY A 67 3.20 -10.17 -6.79
C GLY A 67 2.53 -8.82 -7.05
N CYS A 68 1.31 -8.66 -6.51
CA CYS A 68 0.61 -7.37 -6.44
C CYS A 68 1.34 -6.38 -5.55
N ILE A 69 1.27 -5.10 -5.91
CA ILE A 69 1.58 -4.00 -5.00
C ILE A 69 0.41 -3.89 -4.01
N GLN A 70 0.48 -4.57 -2.87
CA GLN A 70 -0.54 -4.46 -1.84
C GLN A 70 0.04 -4.53 -0.41
N ALA A 71 -0.07 -3.40 0.29
CA ALA A 71 -0.90 -3.25 1.48
C ALA A 71 -1.00 -4.37 2.54
N GLU A 72 0.10 -4.95 3.01
CA GLU A 72 0.02 -5.99 4.06
C GLU A 72 -0.59 -5.44 5.38
N LEU A 73 -0.55 -4.12 5.62
CA LEU A 73 -1.31 -3.46 6.72
C LEU A 73 -2.83 -3.64 6.56
N TRP A 74 -3.34 -3.60 5.33
CA TRP A 74 -4.77 -3.78 5.08
C TRP A 74 -5.20 -5.21 5.35
N ASP A 75 -4.42 -6.18 4.87
CA ASP A 75 -4.62 -7.61 5.14
C ASP A 75 -4.65 -7.90 6.64
N PHE A 76 -3.73 -7.30 7.40
CA PHE A 76 -3.70 -7.43 8.86
C PHE A 76 -4.96 -6.87 9.53
N LEU A 77 -5.39 -5.67 9.14
CA LEU A 77 -6.52 -5.00 9.78
C LEU A 77 -7.84 -5.67 9.38
N GLU A 78 -8.09 -5.86 8.10
CA GLU A 78 -9.38 -6.33 7.61
C GLU A 78 -9.48 -7.87 7.55
N GLY A 79 -8.35 -8.59 7.64
CA GLY A 79 -8.29 -10.05 7.48
C GLY A 79 -8.46 -10.50 6.02
N ARG A 80 -8.36 -9.56 5.08
CA ARG A 80 -8.53 -9.75 3.64
C ARG A 80 -7.75 -8.69 2.85
N THR A 81 -7.45 -8.99 1.59
CA THR A 81 -6.88 -7.99 0.68
C THR A 81 -7.82 -6.83 0.39
N LEU A 82 -7.23 -5.68 0.10
CA LEU A 82 -7.95 -4.56 -0.49
C LEU A 82 -8.49 -4.91 -1.88
N PHE A 83 -7.71 -5.59 -2.74
CA PHE A 83 -8.12 -5.97 -4.10
C PHE A 83 -8.28 -7.49 -4.25
N GLU A 84 -9.28 -8.07 -3.59
CA GLU A 84 -9.56 -9.53 -3.62
C GLU A 84 -9.74 -10.09 -5.03
N SER A 85 -10.29 -9.31 -5.96
CA SER A 85 -10.59 -9.72 -7.34
C SER A 85 -9.34 -10.06 -8.16
N VAL A 86 -8.16 -9.68 -7.68
CA VAL A 86 -6.88 -9.88 -8.36
C VAL A 86 -5.80 -10.42 -7.42
N ASP A 87 -6.20 -10.95 -6.25
CA ASP A 87 -5.28 -11.53 -5.29
C ASP A 87 -4.70 -12.85 -5.85
N PRO A 88 -3.38 -12.96 -6.10
CA PRO A 88 -2.76 -14.15 -6.69
C PRO A 88 -2.87 -15.39 -5.78
N ARG A 89 -3.25 -15.22 -4.51
CA ARG A 89 -3.58 -16.35 -3.61
C ARG A 89 -4.93 -16.97 -3.94
N THR A 90 -5.82 -16.23 -4.60
CA THR A 90 -7.20 -16.63 -4.91
C THR A 90 -7.45 -16.78 -6.42
N VAL A 91 -6.69 -16.08 -7.26
CA VAL A 91 -6.81 -16.13 -8.72
C VAL A 91 -5.57 -16.75 -9.37
N GLU A 92 -5.77 -17.56 -10.42
CA GLU A 92 -4.71 -18.27 -11.12
C GLU A 92 -3.80 -17.33 -11.92
N PHE A 93 -4.36 -16.25 -12.45
CA PHE A 93 -3.64 -15.25 -13.24
C PHE A 93 -4.05 -13.86 -12.82
N TYR A 94 -3.05 -12.99 -12.69
CA TYR A 94 -3.26 -11.59 -12.37
C TYR A 94 -3.89 -10.84 -13.55
N ASP A 95 -5.01 -10.15 -13.28
CA ASP A 95 -5.75 -9.36 -14.26
C ASP A 95 -5.49 -7.85 -14.06
N ASP A 96 -4.53 -7.34 -14.85
CA ASP A 96 -4.14 -5.92 -14.88
C ASP A 96 -5.34 -4.98 -15.12
N GLU A 97 -6.26 -5.36 -16.00
CA GLU A 97 -7.37 -4.50 -16.41
C GLU A 97 -8.38 -4.38 -15.29
N THR A 98 -8.76 -5.50 -14.68
CA THR A 98 -9.62 -5.54 -13.51
C THR A 98 -8.99 -4.75 -12.36
N HIS A 99 -7.71 -4.94 -12.06
CA HIS A 99 -7.05 -4.20 -10.98
C HIS A 99 -7.11 -2.68 -11.21
N LEU A 100 -6.85 -2.21 -12.44
CA LEU A 100 -6.94 -0.79 -12.79
C LEU A 100 -8.36 -0.22 -12.62
N LEU A 101 -9.41 -0.99 -12.88
CA LEU A 101 -10.80 -0.57 -12.63
C LEU A 101 -11.04 -0.35 -11.14
N TYR A 102 -10.58 -1.26 -10.28
CA TYR A 102 -10.71 -1.14 -8.84
C TYR A 102 -9.88 0.03 -8.26
N ILE A 103 -8.63 0.23 -8.73
CA ILE A 103 -7.83 1.39 -8.34
C ILE A 103 -8.52 2.69 -8.77
N THR A 104 -9.10 2.72 -9.97
CA THR A 104 -9.84 3.89 -10.47
C THR A 104 -11.11 4.16 -9.66
N SER A 105 -11.81 3.11 -9.23
CA SER A 105 -12.95 3.24 -8.31
C SER A 105 -12.52 3.86 -6.97
N LEU A 106 -11.40 3.40 -6.41
CA LEU A 106 -10.90 3.80 -5.10
C LEU A 106 -10.32 5.22 -5.08
N LEU A 107 -9.52 5.58 -6.09
CA LEU A 107 -8.74 6.83 -6.13
C LEU A 107 -9.33 7.89 -7.07
N GLY A 108 -10.36 7.54 -7.83
CA GLY A 108 -10.82 8.33 -8.96
C GLY A 108 -9.89 8.21 -10.18
N PRO A 109 -10.19 8.97 -11.26
CA PRO A 109 -9.47 8.88 -12.52
C PRO A 109 -7.99 9.24 -12.38
N ALA A 110 -7.13 8.45 -13.03
CA ALA A 110 -5.70 8.68 -13.04
C ALA A 110 -5.35 10.05 -13.68
N PRO A 111 -4.42 10.83 -13.08
CA PRO A 111 -3.96 12.08 -13.68
C PRO A 111 -3.37 11.87 -15.07
N LYS A 112 -3.73 12.74 -16.04
CA LYS A 112 -3.32 12.58 -17.46
C LYS A 112 -1.81 12.58 -17.66
N ASP A 113 -1.09 13.38 -16.87
CA ASP A 113 0.37 13.44 -16.92
C ASP A 113 1.01 12.15 -16.40
N PHE A 114 0.40 11.51 -15.39
CA PHE A 114 0.80 10.18 -14.92
C PHE A 114 0.58 9.13 -16.00
N VAL A 115 -0.63 9.07 -16.58
CA VAL A 115 -1.01 8.14 -17.64
C VAL A 115 -0.04 8.24 -18.83
N ARG A 116 0.35 9.45 -19.24
CA ARG A 116 1.27 9.65 -20.38
C ARG A 116 2.68 9.09 -20.15
N ARG A 117 3.13 8.93 -18.91
CA ARG A 117 4.46 8.36 -18.58
C ARG A 117 4.50 6.83 -18.70
N GLY A 118 3.36 6.15 -18.71
CA GLY A 118 3.28 4.69 -18.66
C GLY A 118 3.63 4.00 -19.98
N LYS A 119 4.46 2.95 -19.92
CA LYS A 119 4.86 2.15 -21.10
C LYS A 119 3.71 1.31 -21.67
N ARG A 120 2.81 0.83 -20.80
CA ARG A 120 1.65 -0.01 -21.15
C ARG A 120 0.35 0.79 -21.25
N THR A 121 0.41 2.13 -21.20
CA THR A 121 -0.77 3.01 -21.18
C THR A 121 -1.73 2.74 -22.33
N SER A 122 -1.21 2.49 -23.54
CA SER A 122 -2.04 2.23 -24.72
C SER A 122 -2.87 0.94 -24.62
N MET A 123 -2.56 0.03 -23.69
CA MET A 123 -3.37 -1.17 -23.43
C MET A 123 -4.68 -0.79 -22.73
N PHE A 124 -4.63 0.11 -21.74
CA PHE A 124 -5.76 0.37 -20.82
C PHE A 124 -6.43 1.73 -21.01
N TYR A 125 -5.72 2.73 -21.53
CA TYR A 125 -6.22 4.08 -21.72
C TYR A 125 -6.32 4.46 -23.20
N THR A 126 -7.24 5.36 -23.51
CA THR A 126 -7.36 6.00 -24.81
C THR A 126 -6.24 7.02 -25.02
N ALA A 127 -6.06 7.49 -26.26
CA ALA A 127 -5.08 8.53 -26.58
C ALA A 127 -5.34 9.86 -25.85
N THR A 128 -6.56 10.11 -25.39
CA THR A 128 -6.94 11.31 -24.61
C THR A 128 -6.70 11.16 -23.10
N GLY A 129 -6.24 9.98 -22.66
CA GLY A 129 -5.97 9.65 -21.26
C GLY A 129 -7.19 9.18 -20.47
N THR A 130 -8.25 8.74 -21.14
CA THR A 130 -9.46 8.18 -20.49
C THR A 130 -9.33 6.67 -20.39
N LEU A 131 -9.80 6.05 -19.30
CA LEU A 131 -9.79 4.60 -19.16
C LEU A 131 -10.74 3.97 -20.20
N LYS A 132 -10.30 2.93 -20.92
CA LYS A 132 -11.07 2.36 -22.04
C LYS A 132 -12.39 1.71 -21.62
N LYS A 133 -12.41 1.07 -20.45
CA LYS A 133 -13.57 0.38 -19.87
C LYS A 133 -14.09 1.10 -18.63
N GLU A 134 -14.16 2.43 -18.68
CA GLU A 134 -14.62 3.27 -17.57
C GLU A 134 -16.03 2.89 -17.09
N ASP A 135 -16.87 2.34 -17.98
CA ASP A 135 -18.19 1.82 -17.70
C ASP A 135 -18.21 0.58 -16.77
N LEU A 136 -17.09 -0.13 -16.67
CA LEU A 136 -16.93 -1.28 -15.79
C LEU A 136 -16.32 -0.94 -14.43
N VAL A 137 -16.02 0.33 -14.16
CA VAL A 137 -15.49 0.76 -12.86
C VAL A 137 -16.56 0.48 -11.78
N PRO A 138 -16.26 -0.31 -10.74
CA PRO A 138 -17.22 -0.58 -9.69
C PRO A 138 -17.68 0.72 -9.02
N SER A 139 -18.98 0.88 -8.78
CA SER A 139 -19.51 2.08 -8.10
C SER A 139 -19.56 1.95 -6.58
N ASN A 140 -19.42 0.73 -6.07
CA ASN A 140 -19.56 0.38 -4.65
C ASN A 140 -18.22 0.05 -3.96
N PHE A 141 -17.09 0.28 -4.63
CA PHE A 141 -15.76 -0.01 -4.09
C PHE A 141 -15.08 1.28 -3.64
N SER A 142 -14.99 1.49 -2.33
CA SER A 142 -14.31 2.65 -1.73
C SER A 142 -13.66 2.24 -0.40
N PHE A 143 -12.86 3.12 0.19
CA PHE A 143 -12.33 2.86 1.53
C PHE A 143 -13.47 2.69 2.56
N GLU A 144 -14.52 3.49 2.44
CA GLU A 144 -15.70 3.40 3.30
C GLU A 144 -16.42 2.06 3.17
N SER A 145 -16.52 1.46 1.99
CA SER A 145 -17.20 0.17 1.83
C SER A 145 -16.33 -1.03 2.18
N THR A 146 -15.00 -0.87 2.12
CA THR A 146 -14.03 -1.95 2.32
C THR A 146 -13.55 -2.08 3.77
N ILE A 147 -13.54 -1.00 4.55
CA ILE A 147 -13.20 -1.01 5.98
C ILE A 147 -14.38 -1.53 6.79
N SER A 148 -14.19 -2.62 7.52
CA SER A 148 -15.19 -3.25 8.38
C SER A 148 -14.82 -3.24 9.86
N LYS A 149 -13.53 -3.08 10.20
CA LYS A 149 -13.08 -3.15 11.61
C LYS A 149 -13.26 -1.86 12.40
N PHE A 150 -13.33 -0.75 11.70
CA PHE A 150 -13.47 0.57 12.31
C PHE A 150 -14.84 1.14 11.98
N ASP A 151 -15.35 1.99 12.86
CA ASP A 151 -16.53 2.81 12.61
C ASP A 151 -16.31 4.26 13.08
N GLY A 152 -17.35 5.08 12.89
CA GLY A 152 -17.39 6.46 13.36
C GLY A 152 -16.13 7.28 13.01
N GLU A 153 -15.56 7.89 14.05
CA GLU A 153 -14.42 8.79 13.93
C GLU A 153 -13.11 8.06 13.65
N GLU A 154 -12.91 6.86 14.21
CA GLU A 154 -11.72 6.05 13.97
C GLU A 154 -11.61 5.69 12.49
N LYS A 155 -12.72 5.22 11.89
CA LYS A 155 -12.78 4.93 10.45
C LYS A 155 -12.46 6.16 9.61
N ARG A 156 -13.05 7.30 9.93
CA ARG A 156 -12.80 8.56 9.21
C ARG A 156 -11.33 8.94 9.25
N MET A 157 -10.68 8.81 10.41
CA MET A 157 -9.26 9.13 10.58
C MET A 157 -8.35 8.11 9.90
N PHE A 158 -8.67 6.82 9.96
CA PHE A 158 -7.94 5.79 9.24
C PHE A 158 -8.01 5.98 7.72
N ILE A 159 -9.19 6.31 7.17
CA ILE A 159 -9.34 6.65 5.75
C ILE A 159 -8.47 7.84 5.37
N SER A 160 -8.41 8.87 6.22
CA SER A 160 -7.53 10.02 6.01
C SER A 160 -6.05 9.59 5.97
N PHE A 161 -5.65 8.73 6.89
CA PHE A 161 -4.28 8.19 6.96
C PHE A 161 -3.92 7.37 5.71
N VAL A 162 -4.75 6.41 5.31
CA VAL A 162 -4.50 5.56 4.12
C VAL A 162 -4.50 6.38 2.83
N ASN A 163 -5.35 7.40 2.72
CA ASN A 163 -5.36 8.32 1.58
C ASN A 163 -4.04 9.08 1.41
N ARG A 164 -3.22 9.22 2.45
CA ARG A 164 -1.88 9.82 2.35
C ARG A 164 -0.83 8.86 1.79
N MET A 165 -1.10 7.56 1.85
CA MET A 165 -0.20 6.50 1.35
C MET A 165 -0.54 6.08 -0.07
N ILE A 166 -1.83 5.90 -0.36
CA ILE A 166 -2.28 5.34 -1.64
C ILE A 166 -2.61 6.48 -2.60
N LYS A 167 -1.66 6.80 -3.48
CA LYS A 167 -1.80 7.82 -4.54
C LYS A 167 -1.36 7.27 -5.88
N TRP A 168 -1.99 7.79 -6.94
CA TRP A 168 -1.57 7.53 -8.32
C TRP A 168 -0.09 7.89 -8.54
N LYS A 169 0.32 9.09 -8.12
CA LYS A 169 1.69 9.55 -8.26
C LYS A 169 2.50 9.21 -7.01
N PRO A 170 3.62 8.48 -7.14
CA PRO A 170 4.51 8.21 -6.00
C PRO A 170 4.99 9.49 -5.31
N GLU A 171 5.14 10.59 -6.05
CA GLU A 171 5.62 11.87 -5.53
C GLU A 171 4.59 12.60 -4.65
N GLU A 172 3.31 12.22 -4.71
CA GLU A 172 2.23 12.78 -3.88
C GLU A 172 2.02 12.00 -2.57
N ARG A 173 2.71 10.87 -2.39
CA ARG A 173 2.61 10.04 -1.19
C ARG A 173 3.36 10.69 -0.04
N SER A 174 2.76 10.67 1.15
CA SER A 174 3.46 11.08 2.36
C SER A 174 4.60 10.11 2.66
N THR A 175 5.72 10.65 3.11
CA THR A 175 6.87 9.88 3.56
C THR A 175 6.55 9.12 4.85
N ALA A 176 7.28 8.04 5.14
CA ALA A 176 7.16 7.32 6.41
C ALA A 176 7.32 8.26 7.63
N LYS A 177 8.24 9.23 7.55
CA LYS A 177 8.44 10.24 8.60
C LYS A 177 7.18 11.08 8.85
N GLU A 178 6.49 11.50 7.80
CA GLU A 178 5.27 12.30 7.90
C GLU A 178 4.05 11.46 8.32
N LEU A 179 4.03 10.17 7.98
CA LEU A 179 2.99 9.23 8.38
C LEU A 179 3.11 8.85 9.85
N LEU A 180 4.33 8.70 10.37
CA LEU A 180 4.57 8.45 11.81
C LEU A 180 4.06 9.59 12.72
N GLN A 181 3.86 10.78 12.18
CA GLN A 181 3.29 11.92 12.89
C GLN A 181 1.76 12.03 12.72
N ASP A 182 1.12 11.08 12.03
CA ASP A 182 -0.32 11.14 11.79
C ASP A 182 -1.11 10.94 13.10
N PRO A 183 -2.09 11.82 13.41
CA PRO A 183 -2.89 11.72 14.62
C PRO A 183 -3.60 10.37 14.80
N TRP A 184 -3.92 9.66 13.71
CA TRP A 184 -4.56 8.35 13.80
C TRP A 184 -3.72 7.32 14.57
N LEU A 185 -2.38 7.40 14.48
CA LEU A 185 -1.47 6.50 15.20
C LEU A 185 -1.37 6.80 16.71
N HIS A 186 -1.74 8.01 17.13
CA HIS A 186 -1.51 8.50 18.50
C HIS A 186 -2.79 8.75 19.28
N ASN A 187 -3.95 8.65 18.63
CA ASN A 187 -5.24 8.84 19.28
C ASN A 187 -5.72 7.55 19.95
N ASP A 188 -6.30 7.70 21.14
CA ASP A 188 -7.04 6.64 21.80
C ASP A 188 -8.49 6.65 21.30
N TYR A 189 -8.85 5.61 20.54
CA TYR A 189 -10.23 5.39 20.12
C TYR A 189 -10.96 4.51 21.16
N PRO A 190 -12.17 4.90 21.60
CA PRO A 190 -12.98 4.08 22.49
C PRO A 190 -13.17 2.69 21.90
N GLN A 191 -12.85 1.65 22.65
CA GLN A 191 -13.10 0.27 22.24
C GLN A 191 -14.61 0.02 22.35
N ILE A 192 -15.23 -0.48 21.28
CA ILE A 192 -16.62 -0.95 21.27
C ILE A 192 -16.70 -2.34 21.89
#